data_AF-A0A5K0XTY6-F1
#
_entry.id   AF-A0A5K0XTY6-F1
#
_cell.length_a   1.000
_cell.length_b   1.000
_cell.length_c   1.000
_cell.angle_alpha   90.00
_cell.angle_beta   90.00
_cell.angle_gamma   90.00
#
_symmetry.space_group_name_H-M   'P 1'
#
loop_
_entity.id
_entity.type
_entity.pdbx_description
1 polymer ?
#
loop_
_entity_poly.entity_id
_entity_poly.type
_entity_poly.pdbx_seq_one_letter_code
_entity_poly.pdbx_strand_id
1 'polypeptide(L)'
;RIKGEERWPTHMGEPRFPSSLLSGPSRRSVQQSVRSRPPVLTMVVVAKRGKASFSSIIDTIAAAPDNVNASNGYYVIKIKEGVYEEYVSVNSSKTNIMM
;
A
#
# COMPACT_ATOMS: atom_id res chain seq x y z
N ARG A 1 -26.22 -34.62 -25.37
CA ARG A 1 -25.91 -34.33 -26.78
C ARG A 1 -24.50 -33.74 -26.81
N ILE A 2 -23.49 -34.61 -26.98
CA ILE A 2 -22.07 -34.25 -26.98
C ILE A 2 -21.63 -33.92 -28.42
N LYS A 3 -20.93 -32.80 -28.60
CA LYS A 3 -20.28 -32.38 -29.86
C LYS A 3 -19.30 -31.28 -29.48
N GLY A 4 -18.03 -31.28 -29.83
CA GLY A 4 -17.21 -32.18 -30.63
C GLY A 4 -15.76 -31.70 -30.44
N GLU A 5 -14.83 -32.63 -30.53
CA GLU A 5 -13.39 -32.43 -30.31
C GLU A 5 -12.80 -31.62 -31.47
N GLU A 6 -12.28 -30.41 -31.21
CA GLU A 6 -11.58 -29.61 -32.22
C GLU A 6 -10.09 -29.98 -32.22
N ARG A 7 -9.70 -30.88 -33.13
CA ARG A 7 -8.29 -31.11 -33.51
C ARG A 7 -7.82 -29.98 -34.41
N TRP A 8 -6.76 -29.30 -34.00
CA TRP A 8 -6.09 -28.30 -34.84
C TRP A 8 -5.18 -28.99 -35.87
N PRO A 9 -5.22 -28.61 -37.16
CA PRO A 9 -4.28 -29.14 -38.15
C PRO A 9 -2.91 -28.44 -38.01
N THR A 10 -1.84 -29.23 -37.99
CA THR A 10 -0.48 -28.80 -37.63
C THR A 10 0.32 -28.15 -38.77
N HIS A 11 -0.28 -27.71 -39.88
CA HIS A 11 0.49 -27.15 -41.00
C HIS A 11 0.11 -25.70 -41.32
N MET A 12 0.98 -24.81 -40.84
CA MET A 12 1.45 -23.54 -41.42
C MET A 12 0.43 -22.55 -41.98
N GLY A 13 0.24 -21.46 -41.23
CA GLY A 13 -0.32 -20.20 -41.69
C GLY A 13 -0.61 -19.28 -40.49
N GLU A 14 0.17 -18.22 -40.32
CA GLU A 14 0.04 -17.26 -39.21
C GLU A 14 -1.39 -16.67 -39.17
N PRO A 15 -2.14 -16.81 -38.06
CA PRO A 15 -3.52 -16.33 -38.02
C PRO A 15 -3.54 -14.80 -38.02
N ARG A 16 -3.88 -14.22 -39.17
CA ARG A 16 -4.24 -12.80 -39.27
C ARG A 16 -5.61 -12.62 -38.65
N PHE A 17 -5.64 -12.24 -37.38
CA PHE A 17 -6.88 -11.88 -36.72
C PHE A 17 -7.47 -10.62 -37.38
N PRO A 18 -8.75 -10.63 -37.81
CA PRO A 18 -9.41 -9.43 -38.30
C PRO A 18 -9.52 -8.42 -37.15
N SER A 19 -9.11 -7.19 -37.41
CA SER A 19 -9.01 -6.08 -36.44
C SER A 19 -10.33 -5.67 -35.79
N SER A 20 -11.46 -6.26 -36.19
CA SER A 20 -12.80 -5.99 -35.66
C SER A 20 -13.19 -6.79 -34.41
N LEU A 21 -12.35 -7.69 -33.91
CA LEU A 21 -12.61 -8.43 -32.65
C LEU A 21 -11.82 -7.91 -31.45
N LEU A 22 -11.05 -6.82 -31.60
CA LEU A 22 -10.32 -6.20 -30.49
C LEU A 22 -11.16 -5.15 -29.73
N SER A 23 -12.46 -5.40 -29.53
CA SER A 23 -13.22 -4.70 -28.50
C SER A 23 -13.30 -5.59 -27.25
N GLY A 24 -12.15 -5.82 -26.62
CA GLY A 24 -12.11 -6.33 -25.24
C GLY A 24 -12.80 -5.34 -24.30
N PRO A 25 -13.23 -5.76 -23.10
CA PRO A 25 -13.85 -4.86 -22.13
C PRO A 25 -12.94 -3.67 -21.92
N SER A 26 -13.49 -2.47 -22.16
CA SER A 26 -12.81 -1.19 -21.99
C SER A 26 -12.05 -1.21 -20.67
N ARG A 27 -10.73 -1.18 -20.72
CA ARG A 27 -9.89 -1.02 -19.53
C ARG A 27 -10.23 0.36 -18.98
N ARG A 28 -11.11 0.39 -17.98
CA ARG A 28 -11.44 1.59 -17.22
C ARG A 28 -10.14 2.08 -16.59
N SER A 29 -9.53 3.09 -17.20
CA SER A 29 -8.35 3.77 -16.66
C SER A 29 -8.76 4.42 -15.34
N VAL A 30 -8.28 3.87 -14.22
CA VAL A 30 -8.39 4.52 -12.93
C VAL A 30 -7.34 5.62 -12.92
N GLN A 31 -7.72 6.82 -13.37
CA GLN A 31 -6.94 8.01 -13.02
C GLN A 31 -7.08 8.18 -11.51
N GLN A 32 -6.03 7.78 -10.78
CA GLN A 32 -5.89 8.20 -9.39
C GLN A 32 -5.81 9.73 -9.44
N SER A 33 -6.93 10.39 -9.11
CA SER A 33 -6.90 11.81 -8.80
C SER A 33 -5.81 11.97 -7.76
N VAL A 34 -4.79 12.77 -8.07
CA VAL A 34 -3.69 13.06 -7.13
C VAL A 34 -4.32 13.90 -6.03
N ARG A 35 -5.06 13.26 -5.12
CA ARG A 35 -5.46 13.87 -3.86
C ARG A 35 -4.15 14.29 -3.23
N SER A 36 -4.02 15.59 -3.01
CA SER A 36 -2.86 16.19 -2.35
C SER A 36 -2.43 15.27 -1.22
N ARG A 37 -1.15 14.85 -1.21
CA ARG A 37 -0.62 13.98 -0.16
C ARG A 37 -1.03 14.60 1.17
N PRO A 38 -1.62 13.82 2.09
CA PRO A 38 -2.02 14.39 3.34
C PRO A 38 -0.80 14.96 4.07
N PRO A 39 -0.97 16.07 4.81
CA PRO A 39 0.14 16.72 5.50
C PRO A 39 0.84 15.74 6.46
N VAL A 40 2.15 15.90 6.61
CA VAL A 40 2.94 15.19 7.62
C VAL A 40 3.13 16.15 8.78
N LEU A 41 2.62 15.78 9.95
CA LEU A 41 2.77 16.58 11.16
C LEU A 41 4.18 16.45 11.72
N THR A 42 4.57 15.21 12.00
CA THR A 42 5.86 14.88 12.61
C THR A 42 6.33 13.53 12.07
N MET A 43 7.64 13.39 11.88
CA MET A 43 8.26 12.13 11.49
C MET A 43 9.33 11.74 12.50
N VAL A 44 9.22 10.51 13.02
CA VAL A 44 10.16 9.94 14.00
C VAL A 44 10.74 8.64 13.47
N VAL A 45 11.97 8.34 13.86
CA VAL A 45 12.67 7.12 13.42
C VAL A 45 12.87 6.20 14.61
N VAL A 46 12.52 4.93 14.45
CA VAL A 46 12.72 3.86 15.45
C VAL A 46 13.81 2.93 14.94
N ALA A 47 14.80 2.64 15.78
CA ALA A 47 15.84 1.67 15.47
C ALA A 47 16.37 0.98 16.72
N LYS A 48 16.51 -0.36 16.68
CA LYS A 48 17.20 -1.12 17.74
C LYS A 48 18.67 -0.72 17.91
N ARG A 49 19.34 -0.32 16.82
CA ARG A 49 20.76 0.06 16.81
C ARG A 49 21.02 1.19 15.83
N GLY A 50 22.01 2.02 16.15
CA GLY A 50 22.41 3.18 15.35
C GLY A 50 21.58 4.43 15.66
N LYS A 51 21.72 5.45 14.80
CA LYS A 51 21.07 6.76 15.01
C LYS A 51 19.57 6.70 14.72
N ALA A 52 18.75 6.98 15.72
CA ALA A 52 17.29 7.05 15.66
C ALA A 52 16.74 7.93 16.81
N SER A 53 15.46 8.27 16.75
CA SER A 53 14.76 9.03 17.80
C SER A 53 14.39 8.13 18.99
N PHE A 54 14.03 6.87 18.73
CA PHE A 54 13.62 5.89 19.73
C PHE A 54 14.18 4.49 19.42
N SER A 55 14.30 3.66 20.45
CA SER A 55 14.64 2.23 20.32
C SER A 55 13.46 1.28 20.47
N SER A 56 12.31 1.78 20.92
CA SER A 56 11.06 1.03 21.12
C SER A 56 9.88 1.68 20.39
N ILE A 57 8.98 0.85 19.88
CA ILE A 57 7.75 1.28 19.21
C ILE A 57 6.77 1.86 20.23
N ILE A 58 6.67 1.26 21.42
CA ILE A 58 5.77 1.71 22.50
C ILE A 58 6.07 3.15 22.93
N ASP A 59 7.35 3.47 23.16
CA ASP A 59 7.76 4.83 23.56
C ASP A 59 7.43 5.87 22.48
N THR A 60 7.55 5.45 21.22
CA THR A 60 7.25 6.31 20.08
C THR A 60 5.76 6.64 19.99
N ILE A 61 4.90 5.67 20.26
CA ILE A 61 3.43 5.87 20.31
C ILE A 61 3.05 6.73 21.51
N ALA A 62 3.69 6.53 22.66
CA ALA A 62 3.47 7.34 23.85
C ALA A 62 3.81 8.82 23.61
N ALA A 63 4.88 9.08 22.84
CA ALA A 63 5.31 10.43 22.47
C ALA A 63 4.43 11.11 21.39
N ALA A 64 3.56 10.37 20.71
CA ALA A 64 2.66 10.95 19.72
C ALA A 64 1.60 11.84 20.41
N PRO A 65 1.25 13.02 19.85
CA PRO A 65 0.20 13.86 20.40
C PRO A 65 -1.18 13.17 20.36
N ASP A 66 -2.01 13.44 21.36
CA ASP A 66 -3.38 12.92 21.42
C ASP A 66 -4.35 13.77 20.60
N ASN A 67 -5.37 13.13 20.01
CA ASN A 67 -6.50 13.77 19.33
C ASN A 67 -6.09 14.77 18.24
N VAL A 68 -5.09 14.40 17.43
CA VAL A 68 -4.66 15.21 16.28
C VAL A 68 -5.83 15.36 15.31
N ASN A 69 -6.08 16.58 14.84
CA ASN A 69 -7.03 16.83 13.75
C ASN A 69 -6.45 16.30 12.43
N ALA A 70 -7.27 15.65 11.60
CA ALA A 70 -6.82 15.10 10.31
C ALA A 70 -6.24 16.19 9.37
N SER A 71 -6.65 17.45 9.52
CA SER A 71 -6.09 18.60 8.80
C SER A 71 -4.63 18.89 9.15
N ASN A 72 -4.20 18.55 10.36
CA ASN A 72 -2.84 18.78 10.84
C ASN A 72 -1.87 17.73 10.33
N GLY A 73 -2.39 16.61 9.82
CA GLY A 73 -1.62 15.57 9.18
C GLY A 73 -1.31 14.38 10.07
N TYR A 74 -0.41 13.54 9.58
CA TYR A 74 -0.05 12.26 10.20
C TYR A 74 1.21 12.36 11.07
N TYR A 75 1.19 11.62 12.18
CA TYR A 75 2.40 11.28 12.94
C TYR A 75 3.02 10.02 12.36
N VAL A 76 4.14 10.18 11.63
CA VAL A 76 4.78 9.12 10.85
C VAL A 76 5.92 8.49 11.64
N ILE A 77 5.81 7.20 11.90
CA ILE A 77 6.80 6.39 12.61
C ILE A 77 7.55 5.55 11.57
N LYS A 78 8.82 5.85 11.34
CA LYS A 78 9.67 5.09 10.42
C LYS A 78 10.49 4.06 11.19
N ILE A 79 10.15 2.80 11.06
CA ILE A 79 10.83 1.70 11.73
C ILE A 79 11.96 1.19 10.82
N LYS A 80 13.20 1.24 11.30
CA LYS A 80 14.36 0.64 10.62
C LYS A 80 14.31 -0.88 10.72
N GLU A 81 14.95 -1.53 9.76
CA GLU A 81 15.09 -2.99 9.73
C GLU A 81 15.57 -3.58 11.06
N GLY A 82 15.01 -4.72 11.42
CA GLY A 82 15.26 -5.42 12.68
C GLY A 82 14.02 -6.14 13.18
N VAL A 83 14.23 -7.10 14.07
CA VAL A 83 13.14 -7.80 14.77
C VAL A 83 12.77 -6.99 15.99
N TYR A 84 11.49 -6.65 16.21
CA TYR A 84 11.00 -5.97 17.42
C TYR A 84 10.00 -6.88 18.13
N GLU A 85 10.34 -7.31 19.33
CA GLU A 85 9.52 -8.22 20.14
C GLU A 85 8.74 -7.38 21.16
N GLU A 86 7.65 -6.75 20.71
CA GLU A 86 6.87 -5.82 21.51
C GLU A 86 5.37 -6.11 21.34
N TYR A 87 4.62 -6.14 22.46
CA TYR A 87 3.16 -6.10 22.42
C TYR A 87 2.70 -4.65 22.39
N VAL A 88 2.29 -4.20 21.21
CA VAL A 88 1.94 -2.80 20.98
C VAL A 88 0.43 -2.61 21.07
N SER A 89 0.00 -1.65 21.90
CA SER A 89 -1.38 -1.19 21.97
C SER A 89 -1.45 0.30 21.67
N VAL A 90 -2.39 0.70 20.81
CA VAL A 90 -2.63 2.09 20.44
C VAL A 90 -3.96 2.51 21.06
N ASN A 91 -3.92 3.46 21.99
CA ASN A 91 -5.12 4.02 22.59
C ASN A 91 -5.96 4.74 21.51
N SER A 92 -7.29 4.75 21.64
CA SER A 92 -8.19 5.45 20.73
C SER A 92 -7.93 6.96 20.64
N SER A 93 -7.31 7.57 21.66
CA SER A 93 -6.87 8.97 21.63
C SER A 93 -5.71 9.23 20.66
N LYS A 94 -4.93 8.20 20.32
CA LYS A 94 -3.76 8.30 19.44
C LYS A 94 -4.21 8.24 17.98
N THR A 95 -4.82 9.33 17.50
CA THR A 95 -5.35 9.43 16.13
C THR A 95 -4.27 9.81 15.11
N ASN A 96 -4.49 9.43 13.84
CA ASN A 96 -3.64 9.82 12.70
C ASN A 96 -2.16 9.38 12.81
N ILE A 97 -1.90 8.19 13.34
CA ILE A 97 -0.57 7.57 13.31
C ILE A 97 -0.40 6.73 12.03
N MET A 98 0.77 6.81 11.42
CA MET A 98 1.21 5.96 10.30
C MET A 98 2.53 5.29 10.69
N MET A 99 2.66 3.98 10.50
CA MET A 99 3.87 3.20 10.81
C MET A 99 4.37 2.46 9.57
#